data_AF-A0A955TJV4-F1
#
_entry.id   AF-A0A955TJV4-F1
#
_cell.length_a   1.000
_cell.length_b   1.000
_cell.length_c   1.000
_cell.angle_alpha   90.00
_cell.angle_beta   90.00
_cell.angle_gamma   90.00
#
_symmetry.space_group_name_H-M   'P 1'
#
loop_
_entity.id
_entity.type
_entity.pdbx_description
1 polymer ?
#
loop_
_entity_poly.entity_id
_entity_poly.type
_entity_poly.pdbx_seq_one_letter_code
_entity_poly.pdbx_strand_id
1 'polypeptide(L)'
;GAIQNALDSSEVTINDSYNTGLRAASTDGPDRGFAFPEAEAGPAAYGIPGVVKQGDILTPLAPYLSARSDTFVIRAYGETLDESGKVIAQAWCEAEVIREARFVDPGNEPTADISALNPANRLFGRHYKITSFRWLNPSEV
;
A
#
# COMPACT_ATOMS: atom_id res chain seq x y z
N GLY A 1 18.30 -6.74 2.39
CA GLY A 1 17.63 -5.43 2.58
C GLY A 1 17.71 -5.00 4.04
N ALA A 2 17.37 -3.76 4.37
CA ALA A 2 17.49 -3.24 5.75
C ALA A 2 16.75 -4.10 6.79
N ILE A 3 15.55 -4.57 6.46
CA ILE A 3 14.76 -5.47 7.32
C ILE A 3 15.45 -6.84 7.47
N GLN A 4 16.00 -7.39 6.38
CA GLN A 4 16.72 -8.67 6.46
C GLN A 4 17.97 -8.56 7.34
N ASN A 5 18.72 -7.45 7.24
CA ASN A 5 19.88 -7.21 8.09
C ASN A 5 19.50 -7.10 9.58
N ALA A 6 18.38 -6.45 9.89
CA ALA A 6 17.84 -6.41 11.25
C ALA A 6 17.41 -7.79 11.77
N LEU A 7 16.82 -8.64 10.92
CA LEU A 7 16.45 -10.01 11.28
C LEU A 7 17.67 -10.93 11.51
N ASP A 8 18.78 -10.63 10.85
CA ASP A 8 20.02 -11.40 10.94
C ASP A 8 20.98 -10.86 12.04
N SER A 9 20.59 -9.76 12.72
CA SER A 9 21.34 -9.17 13.83
C SER A 9 21.35 -10.07 15.07
N SER A 10 22.47 -10.07 15.80
CA SER A 10 22.58 -10.72 17.12
C SER A 10 21.76 -10.04 18.22
N GLU A 11 21.22 -8.85 17.97
CA GLU A 11 20.36 -8.14 18.92
C GLU A 11 18.93 -8.66 18.96
N VAL A 12 18.54 -9.50 17.98
CA VAL A 12 17.20 -10.09 17.90
C VAL A 12 17.26 -11.61 17.99
N THR A 13 16.31 -12.20 18.70
CA THR A 13 16.30 -13.65 18.97
C THR A 13 15.57 -14.47 17.90
N ILE A 14 14.90 -13.82 16.95
CA ILE A 14 13.97 -14.46 16.02
C ILE A 14 14.63 -15.49 15.10
N ASN A 15 15.85 -15.21 14.63
CA ASN A 15 16.64 -16.09 13.78
C ASN A 15 17.94 -16.56 14.46
N ASP A 16 18.13 -16.29 15.76
CA ASP A 16 19.41 -16.51 16.47
C ASP A 16 19.91 -17.97 16.36
N SER A 17 19.01 -18.95 16.47
CA SER A 17 19.32 -20.38 16.31
C SER A 17 19.80 -20.81 14.91
N TYR A 18 19.66 -19.92 13.92
CA TYR A 18 20.10 -20.11 12.54
C TYR A 18 21.28 -19.20 12.19
N ASN A 19 21.49 -18.13 12.97
CA ASN A 19 22.64 -17.23 12.86
C ASN A 19 23.85 -17.74 13.67
N THR A 20 23.65 -18.67 14.60
CA THR A 20 24.71 -19.20 15.47
C THR A 20 24.78 -20.75 15.48
N GLY A 21 25.93 -21.30 15.87
CA GLY A 21 26.12 -22.74 16.05
C GLY A 21 26.16 -23.57 14.75
N LEU A 22 25.76 -24.84 14.84
CA LEU A 22 25.87 -25.84 13.75
C LEU A 22 24.99 -25.55 12.50
N ARG A 23 24.13 -24.53 12.57
CA ARG A 23 23.19 -24.15 11.51
C ARG A 23 23.58 -22.82 10.83
N ALA A 24 24.59 -22.13 11.36
CA ALA A 24 25.17 -20.94 10.74
C ALA A 24 26.08 -21.33 9.57
N ALA A 25 26.37 -20.37 8.67
CA ALA A 25 27.41 -20.59 7.68
C ALA A 25 28.75 -20.73 8.40
N SER A 26 29.48 -21.82 8.15
CA SER A 26 30.80 -22.01 8.72
C SER A 26 31.76 -21.01 8.07
N THR A 27 32.25 -20.04 8.84
CA THR A 27 33.36 -19.17 8.44
C THR A 27 34.70 -19.91 8.38
N ASP A 28 34.77 -21.14 8.91
CA ASP A 28 35.95 -22.03 8.86
C ASP A 28 36.00 -22.85 7.56
N GLY A 29 36.05 -22.16 6.42
CA GLY A 29 36.35 -22.76 5.11
C GLY A 29 37.63 -22.13 4.52
N PRO A 30 38.39 -22.85 3.68
CA PRO A 30 39.48 -22.23 2.93
C PRO A 30 38.90 -21.07 2.13
N ASP A 31 39.60 -19.93 2.13
CA ASP A 31 39.23 -18.71 1.42
C ASP A 31 38.78 -19.07 -0.02
N ARG A 32 37.47 -19.01 -0.27
CA ARG A 32 36.88 -19.54 -1.51
C ARG A 32 37.01 -18.57 -2.69
N GLY A 33 37.71 -17.44 -2.49
CA GLY A 33 37.98 -16.47 -3.55
C GLY A 33 36.72 -15.77 -4.08
N PHE A 34 35.68 -15.66 -3.25
CA PHE A 34 34.48 -14.93 -3.63
C PHE A 34 34.77 -13.43 -3.71
N ALA A 35 34.18 -12.76 -4.70
CA ALA A 35 34.34 -11.32 -4.89
C ALA A 35 33.80 -10.47 -3.72
N PHE A 36 32.94 -11.05 -2.87
CA PHE A 36 32.32 -10.41 -1.71
C PHE A 36 32.29 -11.38 -0.51
N PRO A 37 33.38 -11.46 0.28
CA PRO A 37 33.46 -12.34 1.45
C PRO A 37 32.36 -12.08 2.49
N GLU A 38 31.87 -10.85 2.59
CA GLU A 38 30.80 -10.45 3.51
C GLU A 38 29.45 -11.04 3.12
N ALA A 39 29.25 -11.42 1.85
CA ALA A 39 28.05 -12.12 1.41
C ALA A 39 28.00 -13.59 1.89
N GLU A 40 29.14 -14.13 2.34
CA GLU A 40 29.23 -15.45 2.98
C GLU A 40 28.88 -15.39 4.48
N ALA A 41 28.88 -14.20 5.09
CA ALA A 41 28.60 -13.98 6.52
C ALA A 41 27.09 -14.01 6.88
N GLY A 42 26.23 -14.56 6.01
CA GLY A 42 24.80 -14.76 6.28
C GLY A 42 24.50 -16.14 6.87
N PRO A 43 23.32 -16.34 7.48
CA PRO A 43 22.91 -17.67 7.94
C PRO A 43 22.88 -18.66 6.76
N ALA A 44 23.66 -19.75 6.80
CA ALA A 44 23.64 -20.81 5.77
C ALA A 44 22.26 -21.47 5.63
N ALA A 45 21.45 -21.36 6.67
CA ALA A 45 20.05 -21.73 6.72
C ALA A 45 19.13 -20.81 5.89
N TYR A 46 19.62 -19.74 5.26
CA TYR A 46 18.78 -18.83 4.50
C TYR A 46 18.04 -19.57 3.37
N GLY A 47 16.74 -19.82 3.56
CA GLY A 47 15.89 -20.54 2.60
C GLY A 47 15.19 -21.75 3.18
N ILE A 48 15.63 -22.23 4.35
CA ILE A 48 15.01 -23.39 4.99
C ILE A 48 13.70 -23.00 5.70
N PRO A 49 12.72 -23.92 5.75
CA PRO A 49 11.56 -23.75 6.61
C PRO A 49 11.98 -23.52 8.07
N GLY A 50 11.57 -22.39 8.65
CA GLY A 50 11.87 -22.00 10.04
C GLY A 50 12.69 -20.73 10.21
N VAL A 51 13.41 -20.29 9.17
CA VAL A 51 14.08 -18.97 9.17
C VAL A 51 13.08 -17.91 8.71
N VAL A 52 12.85 -16.89 9.54
CA VAL A 52 11.98 -15.77 9.19
C VAL A 52 12.72 -14.85 8.22
N LYS A 53 12.13 -14.63 7.05
CA LYS A 53 12.68 -13.77 6.00
C LYS A 53 11.96 -12.44 5.97
N GLN A 54 12.63 -11.45 5.39
CA GLN A 54 12.02 -10.18 5.02
C GLN A 54 10.74 -10.39 4.18
N GLY A 55 10.72 -11.39 3.30
CA GLY A 55 9.53 -11.76 2.51
C GLY A 55 8.35 -12.22 3.35
N ASP A 56 8.59 -12.94 4.45
CA ASP A 56 7.51 -13.45 5.32
C ASP A 56 6.81 -12.32 6.08
N ILE A 57 7.51 -11.21 6.30
CA ILE A 57 6.96 -9.99 6.91
C ILE A 57 6.31 -9.09 5.84
N LEU A 58 6.98 -8.88 4.71
CA LEU A 58 6.50 -7.94 3.70
C LEU A 58 5.32 -8.49 2.89
N THR A 59 5.25 -9.80 2.65
CA THR A 59 4.15 -10.41 1.89
C THR A 59 2.77 -10.15 2.51
N PRO A 60 2.54 -10.39 3.83
CA PRO A 60 1.26 -10.06 4.45
C PRO A 60 1.00 -8.55 4.58
N LEU A 61 2.05 -7.73 4.64
CA LEU A 61 1.94 -6.27 4.72
C LEU A 61 1.78 -5.60 3.36
N ALA A 62 2.08 -6.28 2.25
CA ALA A 62 2.07 -5.71 0.90
C ALA A 62 0.76 -4.98 0.53
N PRO A 63 -0.44 -5.49 0.87
CA PRO A 63 -1.71 -4.80 0.58
C PRO A 63 -1.90 -3.47 1.34
N TYR A 64 -1.11 -3.23 2.39
CA TYR A 64 -1.14 -2.01 3.20
C TYR A 64 0.00 -1.04 2.89
N LEU A 65 1.12 -1.56 2.34
CA LEU A 65 2.31 -0.76 2.01
C LEU A 65 2.13 0.06 0.73
N SER A 66 1.33 -0.42 -0.22
CA SER A 66 0.90 0.42 -1.34
C SER A 66 -0.15 1.41 -0.84
N ALA A 67 0.12 2.71 -0.98
CA ALA A 67 -0.93 3.70 -0.90
C ALA A 67 -1.99 3.28 -1.92
N ARG A 68 -3.21 2.96 -1.45
CA ARG A 68 -4.31 2.76 -2.38
C ARG A 68 -4.41 4.03 -3.20
N SER A 69 -4.59 3.90 -4.51
CA SER A 69 -4.96 5.04 -5.37
C SER A 69 -6.34 5.52 -4.94
N ASP A 70 -6.35 6.32 -3.89
CA ASP A 70 -7.54 6.94 -3.31
C ASP A 70 -7.88 8.25 -4.04
N THR A 71 -7.17 8.56 -5.14
CA THR A 71 -7.48 9.67 -6.05
C THR A 71 -8.18 9.16 -7.31
N PHE A 72 -9.31 9.77 -7.64
CA PHE A 72 -10.19 9.45 -8.75
C PHE A 72 -10.30 10.66 -9.68
N VAL A 73 -10.29 10.41 -10.99
CA VAL A 73 -10.70 11.39 -11.99
C VAL A 73 -12.11 11.01 -12.46
N ILE A 74 -13.09 11.85 -12.17
CA ILE A 74 -14.49 11.65 -12.52
C ILE A 74 -14.85 12.61 -13.65
N ARG A 75 -15.31 12.07 -14.78
CA ARG A 75 -15.85 12.87 -15.88
C ARG A 75 -17.36 12.74 -15.94
N ALA A 76 -18.05 13.87 -16.10
CA ALA A 76 -19.50 13.91 -16.23
C ALA A 76 -19.91 14.67 -17.50
N TYR A 77 -21.06 14.29 -18.03
CA TYR A 77 -21.69 14.87 -19.20
C TYR A 77 -23.14 15.25 -18.85
N GLY A 78 -23.57 16.42 -19.30
CA GLY A 78 -24.95 16.87 -19.21
C GLY A 78 -25.44 17.45 -20.52
N GLU A 79 -26.67 17.14 -20.88
CA GLU A 79 -27.35 17.72 -22.04
C GLU A 79 -28.76 18.19 -21.69
N THR A 80 -29.27 19.14 -22.46
CA THR A 80 -30.66 19.58 -22.42
C THR A 80 -31.29 19.42 -23.80
N LEU A 81 -32.55 18.98 -23.81
CA LEU A 81 -33.33 18.74 -25.02
C LEU A 81 -34.42 19.82 -25.18
N ASP A 82 -34.82 20.12 -26.42
CA ASP A 82 -36.04 20.88 -26.71
C ASP A 82 -37.30 20.00 -26.61
N GLU A 83 -38.48 20.61 -26.84
CA GLU A 83 -39.78 19.90 -26.85
C GLU A 83 -39.89 18.81 -27.94
N SER A 84 -39.05 18.89 -28.97
CA SER A 84 -38.94 17.91 -30.06
C SER A 84 -37.87 16.82 -29.78
N GLY A 85 -37.21 16.86 -28.63
CA GLY A 85 -36.13 15.94 -28.25
C GLY A 85 -34.77 16.26 -28.86
N LYS A 86 -34.57 17.44 -29.46
CA LYS A 86 -33.28 17.86 -30.02
C LYS A 86 -32.38 18.45 -28.94
N VAL A 87 -31.12 18.03 -28.90
CA VAL A 87 -30.13 18.59 -27.98
C VAL A 87 -29.87 20.07 -28.30
N ILE A 88 -30.08 20.94 -27.30
CA ILE A 88 -29.88 22.39 -27.40
C ILE A 88 -28.61 22.88 -26.69
N ALA A 89 -28.13 22.14 -25.69
CA ALA A 89 -26.93 22.49 -24.94
C ALA A 89 -26.26 21.21 -24.42
N GLN A 90 -24.94 21.23 -24.38
CA GLN A 90 -24.10 20.15 -23.87
C GLN A 90 -22.98 20.75 -23.02
N ALA A 91 -22.65 20.08 -21.92
CA ALA A 91 -21.55 20.45 -21.06
C ALA A 91 -20.84 19.20 -20.54
N TRP A 92 -19.52 19.29 -20.41
CA TRP A 92 -18.69 18.25 -19.82
C TRP A 92 -17.86 18.85 -18.69
N CYS A 93 -17.64 18.09 -17.63
CA CYS A 93 -16.74 18.48 -16.56
C CYS A 93 -15.91 17.31 -16.09
N GLU A 94 -14.75 17.63 -15.50
CA GLU A 94 -13.84 16.71 -14.88
C GLU A 94 -13.59 17.17 -13.44
N ALA A 95 -13.71 16.24 -12.50
CA ALA A 95 -13.40 16.45 -11.10
C ALA A 95 -12.31 15.47 -10.67
N GLU A 96 -11.27 15.97 -10.04
CA GLU A 96 -10.32 15.14 -9.30
C GLU A 96 -10.80 15.05 -7.85
N VAL A 97 -10.93 13.83 -7.34
CA VAL A 97 -11.50 13.55 -6.03
C VAL A 97 -10.57 12.63 -5.27
N ILE A 98 -10.25 12.97 -4.03
CA ILE A 98 -9.47 12.12 -3.13
C ILE A 98 -10.35 11.56 -2.02
N ARG A 99 -10.24 10.25 -1.74
CA ARG A 99 -10.80 9.59 -0.58
C ARG A 99 -9.83 9.72 0.58
N GLU A 100 -10.24 10.43 1.61
CA GLU A 100 -9.38 10.67 2.77
C GLU A 100 -9.52 9.55 3.79
N ALA A 101 -8.52 9.43 4.66
CA ALA A 101 -8.59 8.52 5.79
C ALA A 101 -9.71 8.89 6.76
N ARG A 102 -10.19 10.14 6.82
CA ARG A 102 -11.27 10.52 7.75
C ARG A 102 -12.64 10.00 7.30
N PHE A 103 -13.52 9.72 8.25
CA PHE A 103 -14.92 9.41 7.97
C PHE A 103 -15.72 10.68 7.62
N VAL A 104 -16.91 10.52 7.03
CA VAL A 104 -17.81 11.64 6.68
C VAL A 104 -18.24 12.40 7.93
N ASP A 105 -18.63 11.68 8.99
CA ASP A 105 -18.92 12.25 10.29
C ASP A 105 -17.66 12.16 11.19
N PRO A 106 -17.15 13.30 11.70
CA PRO A 106 -15.97 13.34 12.55
C PRO A 106 -16.17 12.68 13.93
N GLY A 107 -17.38 12.24 14.28
CA GLY A 107 -17.65 11.51 15.52
C GLY A 107 -16.98 10.13 15.63
N ASN A 108 -16.42 9.60 14.54
CA ASN A 108 -15.51 8.45 14.60
C ASN A 108 -14.12 8.84 14.10
N GLU A 109 -13.10 8.45 14.87
CA GLU A 109 -11.70 8.60 14.48
C GLU A 109 -11.36 7.77 13.23
N PRO A 110 -10.37 8.18 12.42
CA PRO A 110 -9.96 7.44 11.22
C PRO A 110 -9.60 5.98 11.47
N THR A 111 -9.07 5.67 12.66
CA THR A 111 -8.65 4.34 13.09
C THR A 111 -9.76 3.53 13.78
N ALA A 112 -10.97 4.07 13.89
CA ALA A 112 -12.09 3.38 14.54
C ALA A 112 -12.40 2.06 13.82
N ASP A 113 -12.71 1.04 14.62
CA ASP A 113 -13.13 -0.27 14.12
C ASP A 113 -14.49 -0.15 13.40
N ILE A 114 -14.68 -0.94 12.34
CA ILE A 114 -15.90 -0.94 11.53
C ILE A 114 -17.13 -1.25 12.40
N SER A 115 -16.98 -2.11 13.40
CA SER A 115 -18.04 -2.48 14.35
C SER A 115 -18.48 -1.31 15.25
N ALA A 116 -17.60 -0.33 15.49
CA ALA A 116 -17.82 0.82 16.37
C ALA A 116 -18.30 2.08 15.62
N LEU A 117 -18.50 2.00 14.31
CA LEU A 117 -18.94 3.16 13.52
C LEU A 117 -20.37 3.57 13.87
N ASN A 118 -20.60 4.88 13.90
CA ASN A 118 -21.93 5.44 14.03
C ASN A 118 -22.76 5.18 12.75
N PRO A 119 -24.10 5.33 12.79
CA PRO A 119 -24.95 5.02 11.64
C PRO A 119 -24.60 5.81 10.37
N ALA A 120 -24.20 7.08 10.50
CA ALA A 120 -23.83 7.91 9.36
C ALA A 120 -22.58 7.36 8.65
N ASN A 121 -21.54 7.01 9.42
CA ASN A 121 -20.30 6.48 8.88
C ASN A 121 -20.42 5.05 8.37
N ARG A 122 -21.37 4.26 8.87
CA ARG A 122 -21.70 2.96 8.26
C ARG A 122 -22.35 3.11 6.89
N LEU A 123 -23.19 4.14 6.72
CA LEU A 123 -23.92 4.38 5.48
C LEU A 123 -23.04 5.05 4.41
N PHE A 124 -22.32 6.12 4.79
CA PHE A 124 -21.57 6.96 3.85
C PHE A 124 -20.07 6.65 3.81
N GLY A 125 -19.51 6.05 4.87
CA GLY A 125 -18.11 5.64 4.91
C GLY A 125 -17.12 6.80 5.01
N ARG A 126 -16.03 6.70 4.23
CA ARG A 126 -14.92 7.65 4.23
C ARG A 126 -15.29 8.94 3.51
N HIS A 127 -14.73 10.05 3.96
CA HIS A 127 -14.93 11.35 3.35
C HIS A 127 -14.21 11.44 2.00
N TYR A 128 -14.91 11.95 0.99
CA TYR A 128 -14.34 12.29 -0.31
C TYR A 128 -14.24 13.79 -0.45
N LYS A 129 -13.08 14.27 -0.90
CA LYS A 129 -12.82 15.69 -1.12
C LYS A 129 -12.50 15.92 -2.59
N ILE A 130 -13.24 16.83 -3.22
CA ILE A 130 -12.91 17.32 -4.54
C ILE A 130 -11.66 18.20 -4.41
N THR A 131 -10.57 17.82 -5.06
CA THR A 131 -9.30 18.57 -5.07
C THR A 131 -9.23 19.55 -6.22
N SER A 132 -9.82 19.18 -7.36
CA SER A 132 -9.86 20.01 -8.56
C SER A 132 -11.18 19.80 -9.30
N PHE A 133 -11.66 20.85 -9.94
CA PHE A 133 -12.81 20.80 -10.83
C PHE A 133 -12.55 21.69 -12.03
N ARG A 134 -12.84 21.20 -13.23
CA ARG A 134 -12.78 21.99 -14.46
C ARG A 134 -13.90 21.61 -15.42
N TRP A 135 -14.36 22.60 -16.18
CA TRP A 135 -15.19 22.37 -17.36
C TRP A 135 -14.31 21.91 -18.53
N LEU A 136 -14.80 20.96 -19.31
CA LEU A 136 -14.12 20.43 -20.49
C LEU A 136 -14.74 21.02 -21.76
N ASN A 137 -13.89 21.32 -22.73
CA ASN A 137 -14.36 21.61 -24.07
C ASN A 137 -14.77 20.31 -24.78
N PRO A 138 -15.69 20.37 -25.77
CA PRO A 138 -16.10 19.19 -26.54
C PRO A 138 -14.94 18.44 -27.21
N SER A 139 -13.84 19.14 -27.52
CA SER A 139 -12.64 18.55 -28.13
C SER A 139 -11.73 17.78 -27.16
N GLU A 140 -11.97 17.90 -25.85
CA GLU A 140 -11.15 17.26 -24.80
C GLU A 140 -11.77 15.95 -24.27
N VAL A 141 -12.93 15.57 -24.80
CA VAL A 141 -13.73 14.42 -24.36
C VAL A 141 -13.43 13.20 -25.22
#